data_AF-A0A242MJ63-F1
#
_entry.id   AF-A0A242MJ63-F1
#
_cell.length_a   1.000
_cell.length_b   1.000
_cell.length_c   1.000
_cell.angle_alpha   90.00
_cell.angle_beta   90.00
_cell.angle_gamma   90.00
#
_symmetry.space_group_name_H-M   'P 1'
#
loop_
_entity.id
_entity.type
_entity.pdbx_description
1 polymer ?
#
loop_
_entity_poly.entity_id
_entity_poly.type
_entity_poly.pdbx_seq_one_letter_code
_entity_poly.pdbx_strand_id
1 'polypeptide(L)'
;MLAQDTQIPVTPLQTVGGKVTFVQQGNGIDAQLDGTTFDRLSARRIVRHVEPSGARMIVEASDGGAPELLLYDFTKRPPAVERIGRRMKLTGVFWQHDEVVLKSAEGWYRFQRGTLTKLTSSKTVYH
;
A
#
# COMPACT_ATOMS: atom_id res chain seq x y z
N MET A 1 -23.16 -17.57 -12.89
CA MET A 1 -23.00 -16.10 -12.80
C MET A 1 -21.52 -15.83 -12.56
N LEU A 2 -20.78 -15.46 -13.62
CA LEU A 2 -19.32 -15.28 -13.55
C LEU A 2 -19.04 -13.96 -12.82
N ALA A 3 -18.58 -14.03 -11.58
CA ALA A 3 -18.02 -12.87 -10.91
C ALA A 3 -16.75 -12.48 -11.67
N GLN A 4 -16.80 -11.33 -12.33
CA GLN A 4 -15.66 -10.77 -13.04
C GLN A 4 -14.58 -10.49 -11.99
N ASP A 5 -13.55 -11.32 -11.96
CA ASP A 5 -12.30 -10.98 -11.31
C ASP A 5 -11.72 -9.79 -12.06
N THR A 6 -12.07 -8.58 -11.63
CA THR A 6 -11.51 -7.35 -12.18
C THR A 6 -10.04 -7.29 -11.78
N GLN A 7 -9.20 -7.92 -12.58
CA GLN A 7 -7.77 -7.71 -12.59
C GLN A 7 -7.56 -6.26 -13.01
N ILE A 8 -7.30 -5.38 -12.04
CA ILE A 8 -7.03 -3.97 -12.32
C ILE A 8 -5.77 -3.94 -13.20
N PRO A 9 -5.80 -3.35 -14.41
CA PRO A 9 -4.58 -3.12 -15.14
C PRO A 9 -3.69 -2.25 -14.24
N VAL A 10 -2.53 -2.76 -13.83
CA VAL A 10 -1.61 -1.99 -13.01
C VAL A 10 -0.93 -0.98 -13.90
N THR A 11 -1.66 0.09 -14.22
CA THR A 11 -1.15 1.20 -15.01
C THR A 11 0.05 1.80 -14.28
N PRO A 12 1.15 2.08 -15.02
CA PRO A 12 2.27 2.82 -14.47
C PRO A 12 1.79 4.09 -13.76
N LEU A 13 2.40 4.40 -12.63
CA LEU A 13 2.09 5.58 -11.84
C LEU A 13 3.34 6.43 -11.69
N GLN A 14 3.22 7.73 -11.93
CA GLN A 14 4.32 8.66 -11.65
C GLN A 14 4.38 8.96 -10.15
N THR A 15 5.57 8.83 -9.57
CA THR A 15 5.88 9.21 -8.18
C THR A 15 6.98 10.27 -8.16
N VAL A 16 7.29 10.82 -6.99
CA VAL A 16 8.44 11.73 -6.82
C VAL A 16 9.79 11.04 -7.08
N GLY A 17 9.84 9.72 -6.90
CA GLY A 17 11.04 8.92 -7.08
C GLY A 17 11.26 8.44 -8.52
N GLY A 18 10.22 8.46 -9.36
CA GLY A 18 10.23 7.86 -10.71
C GLY A 18 8.88 7.19 -11.04
N LYS A 19 8.84 6.43 -12.13
CA LYS A 19 7.64 5.71 -12.55
C LYS A 19 7.57 4.35 -11.87
N VAL A 20 6.54 4.13 -11.05
CA VAL A 20 6.29 2.83 -10.42
C VAL A 20 5.39 1.95 -11.28
N THR A 21 5.79 0.70 -11.46
CA THR A 21 5.03 -0.35 -12.15
C THR A 21 4.98 -1.61 -11.30
N PHE A 22 3.89 -2.36 -11.39
CA PHE A 22 3.79 -3.68 -10.76
C PHE A 22 3.57 -4.72 -11.86
N VAL A 23 4.47 -5.69 -11.92
CA VAL A 23 4.52 -6.69 -13.00
C VAL A 23 4.25 -8.06 -12.39
N GLN A 24 3.24 -8.77 -12.90
CA GLN A 24 2.99 -10.14 -12.51
C GLN A 24 4.17 -11.02 -12.96
N GLN A 25 4.76 -11.76 -12.03
CA GLN A 25 5.91 -12.65 -12.26
C GLN A 25 5.64 -14.00 -11.60
N GLY A 26 5.19 -14.99 -12.39
CA GLY A 26 4.84 -16.32 -11.88
C GLY A 26 3.77 -16.24 -10.78
N ASN A 27 4.13 -16.67 -9.56
CA ASN A 27 3.27 -16.68 -8.38
C ASN A 27 3.37 -15.40 -7.51
N GLY A 28 4.06 -14.36 -7.98
CA GLY A 28 4.21 -13.10 -7.27
C GLY A 28 4.08 -11.87 -8.18
N ILE A 29 4.31 -10.71 -7.59
CA ILE A 29 4.29 -9.41 -8.26
C ILE A 29 5.59 -8.68 -7.94
N ASP A 30 6.33 -8.28 -8.96
CA ASP A 30 7.51 -7.43 -8.81
C ASP A 30 7.07 -5.96 -8.86
N ALA A 31 7.39 -5.20 -7.81
CA ALA A 31 7.27 -3.75 -7.79
C ALA A 31 8.56 -3.14 -8.33
N GLN A 32 8.42 -2.31 -9.36
CA GLN A 32 9.54 -1.74 -10.11
C GLN A 32 9.47 -0.22 -10.10
N LEU A 33 10.62 0.43 -10.00
CA LEU A 33 10.82 1.86 -10.19
C LEU A 33 11.68 2.05 -11.43
N ASP A 34 11.14 2.75 -12.44
CA ASP A 34 11.80 2.97 -13.73
C ASP A 34 12.33 1.66 -14.37
N GLY A 35 11.57 0.57 -14.19
CA GLY A 35 11.91 -0.76 -14.70
C GLY A 35 12.84 -1.58 -13.81
N THR A 36 13.37 -1.02 -12.71
CA THR A 36 14.21 -1.75 -11.76
C THR A 36 13.38 -2.27 -10.59
N THR A 37 13.39 -3.58 -10.34
CA THR A 37 12.68 -4.19 -9.21
C THR A 37 13.28 -3.69 -7.88
N PHE A 38 12.43 -3.14 -7.01
CA PHE A 38 12.80 -2.74 -5.65
C PHE A 38 12.07 -3.54 -4.56
N ASP A 39 10.96 -4.19 -4.89
CA ASP A 39 10.27 -5.10 -3.98
C ASP A 39 9.61 -6.27 -4.72
N ARG A 40 9.43 -7.39 -4.01
CA ARG A 40 8.73 -8.58 -4.53
C ARG A 40 7.64 -9.00 -3.56
N LEU A 41 6.41 -9.03 -4.06
CA LEU A 41 5.23 -9.38 -3.31
C LEU A 41 4.85 -10.84 -3.58
N SER A 42 4.72 -11.63 -2.52
CA SER A 42 4.09 -12.96 -2.58
C SER A 42 2.56 -12.82 -2.58
N ALA A 43 2.03 -12.20 -3.63
CA ALA A 43 0.61 -11.91 -3.79
C ALA A 43 0.19 -12.05 -5.26
N ARG A 44 -1.10 -12.34 -5.48
CA ARG A 44 -1.72 -12.36 -6.82
C ARG A 44 -2.50 -11.10 -7.15
N ARG A 45 -2.86 -10.32 -6.14
CA ARG A 45 -3.65 -9.09 -6.30
C ARG A 45 -3.09 -8.00 -5.42
N ILE A 46 -3.14 -6.77 -5.93
CA ILE A 46 -2.79 -5.58 -5.17
C ILE A 46 -3.86 -4.51 -5.26
N VAL A 47 -4.00 -3.73 -4.20
CA VAL A 47 -4.68 -2.42 -4.21
C VAL A 47 -3.68 -1.36 -3.79
N ARG A 48 -3.69 -0.22 -4.46
CA ARG A 48 -2.77 0.90 -4.22
C ARG A 48 -3.56 2.09 -3.68
N HIS A 49 -3.07 2.68 -2.60
CA HIS A 49 -3.53 3.98 -2.10
C HIS A 49 -2.34 4.91 -2.15
N VAL A 50 -2.41 5.97 -2.97
CA VAL A 50 -1.28 6.85 -3.25
C VAL A 50 -1.46 8.15 -2.48
N GLU A 51 -0.40 8.63 -1.86
CA GLU A 51 -0.38 9.99 -1.31
C GLU A 51 -0.52 11.02 -2.45
N PRO A 52 -1.28 12.11 -2.31
CA PRO A 52 -1.48 13.10 -3.38
C PRO A 52 -0.18 13.67 -3.97
N SER A 53 0.88 13.79 -3.16
CA SER A 53 2.21 14.23 -3.61
C SER A 53 2.94 13.20 -4.47
N GLY A 54 2.50 11.94 -4.46
CA GLY A 54 3.21 10.80 -5.03
C GLY A 54 4.47 10.41 -4.23
N ALA A 55 4.63 10.92 -3.00
CA ALA A 55 5.79 10.60 -2.16
C ALA A 55 5.69 9.21 -1.53
N ARG A 56 4.51 8.82 -1.07
CA ARG A 56 4.26 7.53 -0.44
C ARG A 56 3.09 6.77 -1.05
N MET A 57 3.08 5.45 -0.84
CA MET A 57 2.00 4.57 -1.26
C MET A 57 1.76 3.46 -0.24
N ILE A 58 0.49 3.23 0.13
CA ILE A 58 0.07 2.00 0.79
C ILE A 58 -0.29 0.97 -0.27
N VAL A 59 0.25 -0.23 -0.14
CA VAL A 59 -0.08 -1.39 -0.97
C VAL A 59 -0.75 -2.45 -0.11
N GLU A 60 -1.98 -2.82 -0.46
CA GLU A 60 -2.65 -4.03 0.06
C GLU A 60 -2.32 -5.20 -0.88
N ALA A 61 -1.52 -6.16 -0.43
CA ALA A 61 -1.11 -7.33 -1.22
C ALA A 61 -1.83 -8.60 -0.72
N SER A 62 -2.60 -9.28 -1.58
CA SER A 62 -3.38 -10.45 -1.20
C SER A 62 -3.24 -11.65 -2.16
N ASP A 63 -3.38 -12.85 -1.58
CA ASP A 63 -3.48 -14.14 -2.29
C ASP A 63 -4.70 -14.94 -1.81
N GLY A 64 -5.86 -14.27 -1.68
CA GLY A 64 -7.12 -14.93 -1.27
C GLY A 64 -7.52 -14.81 0.21
N GLY A 65 -6.89 -13.90 0.96
CA GLY A 65 -7.23 -13.61 2.36
C GLY A 65 -7.00 -12.15 2.73
N ALA A 66 -6.92 -11.85 4.04
CA ALA A 66 -6.59 -10.52 4.53
C ALA A 66 -5.24 -10.06 3.92
N PRO A 67 -5.18 -8.87 3.30
CA PRO A 67 -3.98 -8.42 2.63
C PRO A 67 -2.87 -8.11 3.64
N GLU A 68 -1.63 -8.38 3.24
CA GLU A 68 -0.47 -7.74 3.83
C GLU A 68 -0.46 -6.26 3.43
N LEU A 69 -0.03 -5.40 4.35
CA LEU A 69 0.05 -3.97 4.14
C LEU A 69 1.51 -3.55 4.07
N LEU A 70 1.88 -2.87 2.99
CA LEU A 70 3.20 -2.28 2.81
C LEU A 70 3.08 -0.76 2.65
N LEU A 71 4.02 -0.02 3.22
CA LEU A 71 4.26 1.38 2.92
C LEU A 71 5.51 1.47 2.04
N TYR A 72 5.36 2.06 0.86
CA TYR A 72 6.48 2.46 0.01
C TYR A 72 6.72 3.96 0.16
N ASP A 73 7.98 4.34 0.40
CA ASP A 73 8.43 5.74 0.42
C ASP A 73 9.41 5.99 -0.73
N PHE A 74 8.93 6.74 -1.72
CA PHE A 74 9.65 7.09 -2.96
C PHE A 74 10.54 8.33 -2.80
N THR A 75 10.60 8.95 -1.61
CA THR A 75 11.56 10.03 -1.32
C THR A 75 12.98 9.48 -1.15
N LYS A 76 13.13 8.16 -0.96
CA LYS A 76 14.41 7.45 -0.84
C LYS A 76 14.80 6.78 -2.15
N ARG A 77 16.11 6.55 -2.33
CA ARG A 77 16.68 5.82 -3.47
C ARG A 77 17.66 4.75 -2.95
N PRO A 78 17.33 3.45 -3.05
CA PRO A 78 16.07 2.89 -3.54
C PRO A 78 14.87 3.26 -2.65
N PRO A 79 13.62 3.11 -3.13
CA PRO A 79 12.44 3.33 -2.30
C PRO A 79 12.51 2.53 -0.99
N ALA A 80 12.14 3.15 0.12
CA ALA A 80 12.05 2.42 1.38
C ALA A 80 10.75 1.61 1.40
N VAL A 81 10.82 0.39 1.95
CA VAL A 81 9.70 -0.54 2.04
C VAL A 81 9.49 -0.97 3.47
N GLU A 82 8.37 -0.59 4.05
CA GLU A 82 7.97 -0.96 5.41
C GLU A 82 6.77 -1.91 5.37
N ARG A 83 6.90 -3.08 5.99
CA ARG A 83 5.78 -4.01 6.19
C ARG A 83 5.07 -3.62 7.49
N ILE A 84 3.78 -3.29 7.42
CA ILE A 84 3.01 -2.77 8.56
C ILE A 84 2.67 -3.88 9.59
N GLY A 85 3.03 -5.15 9.31
CA GLY A 85 3.02 -6.28 10.24
C GLY A 85 1.64 -6.87 10.54
N ARG A 86 0.57 -6.07 10.39
CA ARG A 86 -0.82 -6.54 10.53
C ARG A 86 -1.46 -6.77 9.17
N ARG A 87 -2.01 -7.96 8.96
CA ARG A 87 -2.85 -8.26 7.79
C ARG A 87 -4.27 -7.77 8.06
N MET A 88 -4.79 -6.88 7.23
CA MET A 88 -6.16 -6.36 7.36
C MET A 88 -6.63 -5.70 6.06
N LYS A 89 -7.92 -5.84 5.75
CA LYS A 89 -8.52 -5.13 4.62
C LYS A 89 -8.75 -3.67 4.98
N LEU A 90 -8.26 -2.75 4.15
CA LEU A 90 -8.47 -1.32 4.35
C LEU A 90 -9.81 -0.89 3.74
N THR A 91 -10.49 -0.01 4.47
CA THR A 91 -11.71 0.70 4.02
C THR A 91 -11.47 2.21 3.90
N GLY A 92 -10.29 2.70 4.30
CA GLY A 92 -9.86 4.08 4.10
C GLY A 92 -8.38 4.27 4.44
N VAL A 93 -7.73 5.21 3.75
CA VAL A 93 -6.34 5.63 3.97
C VAL A 93 -6.31 7.15 3.98
N PHE A 94 -5.78 7.74 5.05
CA PHE A 94 -5.74 9.18 5.28
C PHE A 94 -4.29 9.59 5.53
N TRP A 95 -3.73 10.37 4.61
CA TRP A 95 -2.35 10.82 4.67
C TRP A 95 -2.22 12.07 5.53
N GLN A 96 -1.21 12.11 6.42
CA GLN A 96 -0.98 13.24 7.32
C GLN A 96 0.53 13.44 7.46
N HIS A 97 1.11 14.53 6.96
CA HIS A 97 2.55 14.87 7.10
C HIS A 97 3.50 13.66 7.16
N ASP A 98 3.91 13.19 8.35
CA ASP A 98 4.83 12.06 8.54
C ASP A 98 4.16 10.73 8.98
N GLU A 99 2.84 10.68 9.05
CA GLU A 99 2.04 9.50 9.40
C GLU A 99 0.97 9.17 8.33
N VAL A 100 0.40 7.97 8.45
CA VAL A 100 -0.78 7.57 7.68
C VAL A 100 -1.77 6.89 8.60
N VAL A 101 -3.01 7.32 8.53
CA VAL A 101 -4.12 6.74 9.29
C VAL A 101 -4.88 5.77 8.40
N LEU A 102 -5.03 4.55 8.89
CA LEU A 102 -5.61 3.42 8.23
C LEU A 102 -6.93 3.06 8.90
N LYS A 103 -8.00 2.98 8.11
CA LYS A 103 -9.31 2.52 8.56
C LYS A 103 -9.54 1.10 8.08
N SER A 104 -9.93 0.21 8.98
CA SER A 104 -10.42 -1.13 8.65
C SER A 104 -11.75 -1.40 9.36
N ALA A 105 -12.35 -2.56 9.10
CA ALA A 105 -13.55 -2.99 9.83
C ALA A 105 -13.31 -3.14 11.35
N GLU A 106 -12.08 -3.37 11.77
CA GLU A 106 -11.70 -3.59 13.18
C GLU A 106 -11.37 -2.29 13.94
N GLY A 107 -11.38 -1.15 13.23
CA GLY A 107 -11.15 0.18 13.79
C GLY A 107 -10.12 1.00 13.02
N TRP A 108 -9.61 2.01 13.71
CA TRP A 108 -8.65 2.95 13.18
C TRP A 108 -7.25 2.64 13.69
N TYR A 109 -6.25 2.83 12.83
CA TYR A 109 -4.86 2.59 13.12
C TYR A 109 -4.03 3.76 12.60
N ARG A 110 -2.99 4.13 13.33
CA ARG A 110 -1.96 5.04 12.84
C ARG A 110 -0.71 4.23 12.54
N PHE A 111 -0.12 4.44 11.37
CA PHE A 111 1.22 3.98 11.05
C PHE A 111 2.15 5.19 10.94
N GLN A 112 3.20 5.20 11.76
CA GLN A 112 4.19 6.28 11.79
C GLN A 112 5.54 5.68 12.18
N ARG A 113 6.58 5.94 11.36
CA ARG A 113 7.98 5.54 11.63
C ARG A 113 8.10 4.07 12.08
N GLY A 114 7.59 3.14 11.28
CA GLY A 114 7.64 1.70 11.57
C GLY A 114 6.66 1.19 12.64
N THR A 115 5.90 2.08 13.30
CA THR A 115 5.02 1.69 14.42
C THR A 115 3.55 1.75 14.02
N LEU A 116 2.85 0.62 14.13
CA LEU A 116 1.39 0.55 13.99
C LEU A 116 0.71 0.64 15.36
N THR A 117 -0.07 1.69 15.58
CA THR A 117 -0.84 1.90 16.83
C THR A 117 -2.33 1.83 16.54
N LYS A 118 -3.08 1.01 17.29
CA LYS A 118 -4.55 1.03 17.26
C LYS A 118 -5.05 2.27 18.00
N LEU A 119 -5.93 3.04 17.35
CA LEU A 119 -6.50 4.25 17.95
C LEU A 119 -7.76 3.88 18.76
N THR A 120 -7.74 4.15 20.05
CA THR A 120 -8.86 3.95 20.97
C THR A 120 -9.45 5.31 21.33
N SER A 121 -10.58 5.67 20.71
CA SER A 121 -11.21 7.00 20.73
C SER A 121 -10.55 8.03 19.80
N SER A 122 -11.17 8.28 18.64
CA SER A 122 -10.83 9.45 17.81
C SER A 122 -11.98 10.45 17.87
N LYS A 123 -11.85 11.47 18.72
CA LYS A 123 -12.55 12.75 18.48
C LYS A 123 -12.01 13.47 17.23
N THR A 124 -10.93 12.95 16.64
CA THR A 124 -10.29 13.45 15.43
C THR A 124 -11.06 13.01 14.19
N VAL A 125 -11.51 13.98 13.40
CA VAL A 125 -12.02 13.76 12.05
C VAL A 125 -10.82 13.76 11.10
N TYR A 126 -10.65 12.67 10.36
CA TYR A 126 -9.64 12.56 9.31
C TYR A 126 -10.31 12.87 7.96
N HIS A 127 -9.68 13.73 7.16
CA HIS A 127 -10.12 14.16 5.83
C HIS A 127 -9.21 13.60 4.75
#